data_AF-A0A6S7FUT6-F1
#
_entry.id   AF-A0A6S7FUT6-F1
#
_cell.length_a   1.000
_cell.length_b   1.000
_cell.length_c   1.000
_cell.angle_alpha   90.00
_cell.angle_beta   90.00
_cell.angle_gamma   90.00
#
_symmetry.space_group_name_H-M   'P 1'
#
loop_
_entity.id
_entity.type
_entity.pdbx_description
1 polymer ?
#
loop_
_entity_poly.entity_id
_entity_poly.type
_entity_poly.pdbx_seq_one_letter_code
_entity_poly.pdbx_strand_id
1 'polypeptide(L)'
;MDNVDEKLTIFNEIFLNTLDKHAPVKTIKVRGNSCPFITPEIKASMIKRDQLHSLFRKTRDHYDWLNFREARNFTKTARVNAQKEYVLKEVQQHRNNTGSLWKVIKENIAYRERESVVHSKEPKLVAEEFNHFFSTIGVNAAKKASTLIQDPSVYPARNLSDVNRTDNSYPEENDRFSFTPVSCSEIRNIILAMPSNKSPGKDKVSMRVIKHSLPVILGPLTDIINCSLSSSSFPIAWKEAEVIPLLKDGNHEEASNNRPLSLLTFLSKICEKIALNQFGSYLMKNKKLSTHQSGNKKHHSCETLKSFDRRYYPKGHGWEIGYCTDSNRSI
;
A
#
# COMPACT_ATOMS: atom_id res chain seq x y z
N MET A 1 30.04 9.68 -17.15
CA MET A 1 28.58 9.66 -17.42
C MET A 1 27.95 10.44 -16.29
N ASP A 2 27.52 11.67 -16.57
CA ASP A 2 27.06 12.63 -15.55
C ASP A 2 25.53 12.76 -15.57
N ASN A 3 24.88 12.13 -16.55
CA ASN A 3 23.43 12.06 -16.66
C ASN A 3 22.88 10.88 -15.86
N VAL A 4 22.02 11.18 -14.89
CA VAL A 4 21.39 10.18 -14.03
C VAL A 4 20.45 9.24 -14.80
N ASP A 5 19.76 9.74 -15.83
CA ASP A 5 18.83 8.94 -16.63
C ASP A 5 19.56 7.92 -17.50
N GLU A 6 20.72 8.28 -18.06
CA GLU A 6 21.56 7.34 -18.81
C GLU A 6 22.08 6.21 -17.92
N LYS A 7 22.61 6.55 -16.73
CA LYS A 7 23.07 5.53 -15.77
C LYS A 7 21.94 4.57 -15.39
N LEU A 8 20.75 5.12 -15.11
CA LEU A 8 19.59 4.30 -14.74
C LEU A 8 19.10 3.44 -15.91
N THR A 9 19.14 3.96 -17.14
CA THR A 9 18.73 3.23 -18.35
C THR A 9 19.63 2.01 -18.54
N ILE A 10 20.95 2.20 -18.52
CA ILE A 10 21.92 1.11 -18.65
C ILE A 10 21.75 0.08 -17.53
N PHE A 11 21.58 0.55 -16.29
CA PHE A 11 21.33 -0.33 -15.16
C PHE A 11 20.07 -1.17 -15.36
N ASN A 12 18.96 -0.54 -15.75
CA ASN A 12 17.69 -1.24 -15.96
C ASN A 12 17.78 -2.23 -17.12
N GLU A 13 18.41 -1.86 -18.24
CA GLU A 13 18.61 -2.76 -19.37
C GLU A 13 19.37 -4.02 -18.95
N ILE A 14 20.53 -3.86 -18.30
CA ILE A 14 21.34 -5.01 -17.89
C ILE A 14 20.60 -5.84 -16.83
N PHE A 15 20.04 -5.18 -15.81
CA PHE A 15 19.42 -5.85 -14.69
C PHE A 15 18.14 -6.60 -15.09
N LEU A 16 17.23 -5.93 -15.81
CA LEU A 16 15.96 -6.53 -16.23
C LEU A 16 16.19 -7.62 -17.29
N ASN A 17 17.07 -7.41 -18.28
CA ASN A 17 17.37 -8.46 -19.26
C ASN A 17 17.98 -9.72 -18.59
N THR A 18 18.80 -9.54 -17.56
CA THR A 18 19.34 -10.66 -16.78
C THR A 18 18.23 -11.39 -16.02
N LEU A 19 17.29 -10.65 -15.43
CA LEU A 19 16.13 -11.25 -14.76
C LEU A 19 15.22 -11.96 -15.75
N ASP A 20 14.94 -11.40 -16.91
CA ASP A 20 14.10 -12.05 -17.93
C ASP A 20 14.73 -13.34 -18.45
N LYS A 21 16.07 -13.38 -18.57
CA LYS A 21 16.80 -14.58 -18.98
C LYS A 21 16.78 -15.68 -17.92
N HIS A 22 16.93 -15.34 -16.63
CA HIS A 22 17.18 -16.33 -15.57
C HIS A 22 15.99 -16.56 -14.62
N ALA A 23 15.08 -15.60 -14.51
CA ALA A 23 13.92 -15.60 -13.63
C ALA A 23 12.71 -14.86 -14.26
N PRO A 24 12.24 -15.28 -15.44
CA PRO A 24 11.16 -14.59 -16.16
C PRO A 24 9.84 -14.60 -15.38
N VAL A 25 9.06 -13.53 -15.54
CA VAL A 25 7.71 -13.45 -15.00
C VAL A 25 6.81 -14.47 -15.68
N LYS A 26 6.09 -15.28 -14.89
CA LYS A 26 5.15 -16.30 -15.39
C LYS A 26 3.81 -16.19 -14.68
N THR A 27 2.73 -16.25 -15.45
CA THR A 27 1.37 -16.37 -14.92
C THR A 27 1.10 -17.81 -14.54
N ILE A 28 0.73 -18.05 -13.28
CA ILE A 28 0.38 -19.37 -12.78
C ILE A 28 -1.05 -19.37 -12.22
N LYS A 29 -1.77 -20.47 -12.41
CA LYS A 29 -3.07 -20.66 -11.75
C LYS A 29 -2.83 -21.11 -10.32
N VAL A 30 -3.02 -20.20 -9.37
CA VAL A 30 -2.98 -20.53 -7.94
C VAL A 30 -4.19 -21.40 -7.62
N ARG A 31 -3.95 -22.66 -7.26
CA ARG A 31 -5.00 -23.53 -6.72
C ARG A 31 -5.16 -23.20 -5.24
N GLY A 32 -6.40 -23.05 -4.78
CA GLY A 32 -6.68 -22.84 -3.36
C GLY A 32 -6.15 -24.00 -2.52
N ASN A 33 -5.71 -23.71 -1.31
CA ASN A 33 -5.32 -24.75 -0.36
C ASN A 33 -6.52 -25.66 -0.07
N SER A 34 -6.26 -26.95 0.12
CA SER A 34 -7.30 -27.87 0.57
C SER A 34 -7.88 -27.38 1.90
N CYS A 35 -9.20 -27.50 2.04
CA CYS A 35 -9.88 -27.11 3.26
C CYS A 35 -9.31 -27.90 4.46
N PRO A 36 -8.75 -27.22 5.48
CA PRO A 36 -7.88 -27.86 6.47
C PRO A 36 -8.61 -28.83 7.41
N PHE A 37 -9.93 -28.68 7.55
CA PHE A 37 -10.77 -29.54 8.37
C PHE A 37 -11.43 -30.70 7.60
N ILE A 38 -11.14 -30.87 6.30
CA ILE A 38 -11.65 -32.00 5.52
C ILE A 38 -10.67 -33.16 5.63
N THR A 39 -10.98 -34.10 6.51
CA THR A 39 -10.19 -35.32 6.72
C THR A 39 -10.46 -36.36 5.61
N PRO A 40 -9.60 -37.38 5.45
CA PRO A 40 -9.84 -38.49 4.52
C PRO A 40 -11.19 -39.19 4.73
N GLU A 41 -11.65 -39.31 5.98
CA GLU A 41 -12.92 -39.95 6.36
C GLU A 41 -14.12 -39.12 5.91
N ILE A 42 -14.05 -37.78 6.08
CA ILE A 42 -15.08 -36.86 5.59
C ILE A 42 -15.11 -36.89 4.06
N LYS A 43 -13.93 -36.94 3.43
CA LYS A 43 -13.82 -37.05 1.97
C LYS A 43 -14.42 -38.35 1.45
N ALA A 44 -14.18 -39.48 2.12
CA ALA A 44 -14.81 -40.77 1.80
C ALA A 44 -16.35 -40.69 1.93
N SER A 45 -16.84 -40.01 2.96
CA SER A 45 -18.28 -39.78 3.17
C SER A 45 -18.91 -38.92 2.07
N MET A 46 -18.20 -37.88 1.61
CA MET A 46 -18.60 -37.07 0.45
C MET A 46 -18.69 -37.90 -0.83
N ILE A 47 -17.70 -38.76 -1.09
CA ILE A 47 -17.69 -39.67 -2.25
C ILE A 47 -18.89 -40.63 -2.18
N LYS A 48 -19.13 -41.27 -1.02
CA LYS A 48 -20.25 -42.18 -0.83
C LYS A 48 -21.60 -41.48 -1.04
N ARG A 49 -21.77 -40.27 -0.51
CA ARG A 49 -22.95 -39.44 -0.77
C ARG A 49 -23.17 -39.21 -2.27
N ASP A 50 -22.12 -38.84 -3.00
CA ASP A 50 -22.22 -38.52 -4.42
C ASP A 50 -22.51 -39.75 -5.29
N GLN A 51 -21.95 -40.91 -4.91
CA GLN A 51 -22.29 -42.21 -5.52
C GLN A 51 -23.77 -42.55 -5.32
N LEU A 52 -24.29 -42.43 -4.09
CA LEU A 52 -25.70 -42.71 -3.78
C LEU A 52 -26.64 -41.71 -4.49
N HIS A 53 -26.25 -40.45 -4.61
CA HIS A 53 -27.01 -39.48 -5.40
C HIS A 53 -27.05 -39.85 -6.88
N SER A 54 -25.92 -40.27 -7.44
CA SER A 54 -25.84 -40.74 -8.83
C SER A 54 -26.72 -41.96 -9.06
N LEU A 55 -26.74 -42.90 -8.11
CA LEU A 55 -27.61 -44.09 -8.15
C LEU A 55 -29.08 -43.70 -8.15
N PHE A 56 -29.52 -42.90 -7.17
CA PHE A 56 -30.90 -42.39 -7.11
C PHE A 56 -31.31 -41.65 -8.39
N ARG A 57 -30.42 -40.85 -8.99
CA ARG A 57 -30.74 -40.15 -10.26
C ARG A 57 -31.03 -41.09 -11.41
N LYS A 58 -30.46 -42.31 -11.40
CA LYS A 58 -30.66 -43.35 -12.42
C LYS A 58 -31.90 -44.20 -12.14
N THR A 59 -32.05 -44.69 -10.92
CA THR A 59 -33.11 -45.65 -10.54
C THR A 59 -34.43 -44.96 -10.23
N ARG A 60 -34.37 -43.75 -9.65
CA ARG A 60 -35.52 -43.01 -9.08
C ARG A 60 -36.28 -43.78 -7.99
N ASP A 61 -35.63 -44.78 -7.38
CA ASP A 61 -36.23 -45.61 -6.33
C ASP A 61 -36.28 -44.90 -4.97
N HIS A 62 -37.27 -45.26 -4.15
CA HIS A 62 -37.47 -44.67 -2.82
C HIS A 62 -36.36 -45.05 -1.83
N TYR A 63 -35.89 -46.29 -1.85
CA TYR A 63 -34.84 -46.75 -0.93
C TYR A 63 -33.49 -46.10 -1.28
N ASP A 64 -33.20 -45.90 -2.56
CA ASP A 64 -32.01 -45.16 -3.00
C ASP A 64 -32.04 -43.70 -2.53
N TRP A 65 -33.22 -43.07 -2.53
CA TRP A 65 -33.40 -41.74 -1.95
C TRP A 65 -33.15 -41.72 -0.44
N LEU A 66 -33.64 -42.71 0.30
CA LEU A 66 -33.41 -42.83 1.74
C LEU A 66 -31.92 -42.97 2.05
N ASN A 67 -31.22 -43.86 1.33
CA ASN A 67 -29.78 -44.06 1.46
C ASN A 67 -28.99 -42.77 1.16
N PHE A 68 -29.34 -42.06 0.09
CA PHE A 68 -28.73 -40.77 -0.23
C PHE A 68 -29.01 -39.73 0.87
N ARG A 69 -30.25 -39.63 1.35
CA ARG A 69 -30.65 -38.67 2.39
C ARG A 69 -29.87 -38.89 3.67
N GLU A 70 -29.71 -40.14 4.10
CA GLU A 70 -28.92 -40.50 5.27
C GLU A 70 -27.44 -40.12 5.08
N ALA A 71 -26.81 -40.55 3.98
CA ALA A 71 -25.42 -40.22 3.68
C ALA A 71 -25.18 -38.70 3.57
N ARG A 72 -26.13 -37.96 3.00
CA ARG A 72 -26.10 -36.50 2.91
C ARG A 72 -26.13 -35.86 4.30
N ASN A 73 -27.03 -36.31 5.17
CA ASN A 73 -27.16 -35.78 6.52
C ASN A 73 -25.91 -36.09 7.34
N PHE A 74 -25.41 -37.33 7.29
CA PHE A 74 -24.14 -37.72 7.92
C PHE A 74 -22.98 -36.84 7.46
N THR A 75 -22.78 -36.69 6.15
CA THR A 75 -21.71 -35.87 5.57
C THR A 75 -21.83 -34.40 5.97
N LYS A 76 -23.06 -33.86 6.00
CA LYS A 76 -23.32 -32.48 6.43
C LYS A 76 -22.91 -32.29 7.89
N THR A 77 -23.35 -33.19 8.78
CA THR A 77 -23.04 -33.14 10.21
C THR A 77 -21.54 -33.28 10.46
N ALA A 78 -20.89 -34.27 9.84
CA ALA A 78 -19.45 -34.49 9.97
C ALA A 78 -18.64 -33.26 9.56
N ARG A 79 -18.99 -32.62 8.42
CA ARG A 79 -18.32 -31.40 7.95
C ARG A 79 -18.51 -30.22 8.91
N VAL A 80 -19.73 -30.01 9.42
CA VAL A 80 -20.01 -28.92 10.37
C VAL A 80 -19.26 -29.13 11.67
N ASN A 81 -19.21 -30.36 12.19
CA ASN A 81 -18.50 -30.67 13.42
C ASN A 81 -16.98 -30.49 13.26
N ALA A 82 -16.41 -30.99 12.16
CA ALA A 82 -14.99 -30.82 11.88
C ALA A 82 -14.61 -29.34 11.72
N GLN A 83 -15.45 -28.53 11.07
CA GLN A 83 -15.23 -27.09 10.99
C GLN A 83 -15.25 -26.44 12.38
N LYS A 84 -16.25 -26.76 13.22
CA LYS A 84 -16.34 -26.23 14.59
C LYS A 84 -15.09 -26.58 15.41
N GLU A 85 -14.68 -27.85 15.39
CA GLU A 85 -13.52 -28.33 16.12
C GLU A 85 -12.23 -27.66 15.66
N TYR A 86 -12.03 -27.54 14.34
CA TYR A 86 -10.89 -26.85 13.76
C TYR A 86 -10.83 -25.38 14.20
N VAL A 87 -11.93 -24.64 14.08
CA VAL A 87 -11.98 -23.22 14.47
C VAL A 87 -11.70 -23.06 15.97
N LEU A 88 -12.27 -23.91 16.80
CA LEU A 88 -12.08 -23.87 18.25
C LEU A 88 -10.61 -24.11 18.62
N LYS A 89 -9.96 -25.06 17.94
CA LYS A 89 -8.53 -25.35 18.09
C LYS A 89 -7.65 -24.16 17.65
N GLU A 90 -7.93 -23.57 16.50
CA GLU A 90 -7.20 -22.39 15.99
C GLU A 90 -7.31 -21.18 16.94
N VAL A 91 -8.51 -20.92 17.48
CA VAL A 91 -8.74 -19.85 18.45
C VAL A 91 -7.96 -20.10 19.74
N GLN A 92 -7.94 -21.33 20.25
CA GLN A 92 -7.18 -21.69 21.44
C GLN A 92 -5.67 -21.53 21.24
N GLN A 93 -5.15 -21.96 20.09
CA GLN A 93 -3.73 -21.85 19.76
C GLN A 93 -3.28 -20.40 19.61
N HIS A 94 -4.15 -19.52 19.10
CA HIS A 94 -3.83 -18.12 18.83
C HIS A 94 -4.40 -17.11 19.85
N ARG A 95 -4.81 -17.57 21.04
CA ARG A 95 -5.46 -16.74 22.07
C ARG A 95 -4.71 -15.45 22.45
N ASN A 96 -3.38 -15.46 22.39
CA ASN A 96 -2.53 -14.34 22.77
C ASN A 96 -2.09 -13.48 21.57
N ASN A 97 -2.52 -13.82 20.35
CA ASN A 97 -2.17 -13.10 19.13
C ASN A 97 -3.45 -12.59 18.45
N THR A 98 -3.79 -11.34 18.74
CA THR A 98 -4.99 -10.68 18.21
C THR A 98 -5.02 -10.67 16.67
N GLY A 99 -3.87 -10.57 16.00
CA GLY A 99 -3.79 -10.57 14.54
C GLY A 99 -4.16 -11.93 13.94
N SER A 100 -3.58 -13.01 14.47
CA SER A 100 -3.92 -14.38 14.05
C SER A 100 -5.37 -14.73 14.38
N LEU A 101 -5.84 -14.33 15.56
CA LEU A 101 -7.24 -14.54 15.97
C LEU A 101 -8.21 -13.84 15.01
N TRP A 102 -7.92 -12.60 14.60
CA TRP A 102 -8.71 -11.90 13.60
C TRP A 102 -8.72 -12.61 12.24
N LYS A 103 -7.61 -13.23 11.85
CA LYS A 103 -7.55 -14.03 10.61
C LYS A 103 -8.53 -15.21 10.68
N VAL A 104 -8.50 -15.97 11.78
CA VAL A 104 -9.42 -17.10 12.02
C VAL A 104 -10.88 -16.64 11.97
N ILE A 105 -11.19 -15.51 12.60
CA ILE A 105 -12.55 -14.95 12.59
C ILE A 105 -12.95 -14.55 11.16
N LYS A 106 -12.11 -13.80 10.43
CA LYS A 106 -12.42 -13.36 9.07
C LYS A 106 -12.65 -14.52 8.09
N GLU A 107 -11.91 -15.61 8.25
CA GLU A 107 -12.07 -16.80 7.41
C GLU A 107 -13.39 -17.55 7.67
N ASN A 108 -14.01 -17.33 8.84
CA ASN A 108 -15.24 -18.02 9.26
C ASN A 108 -16.48 -17.13 9.30
N ILE A 109 -16.32 -15.81 9.26
CA ILE A 109 -17.42 -14.90 8.94
C ILE A 109 -17.74 -15.05 7.46
N ALA A 110 -19.02 -15.08 7.10
CA ALA A 110 -19.44 -15.10 5.71
C ALA A 110 -18.80 -13.92 4.96
N TYR A 111 -17.79 -14.22 4.15
CA TYR A 111 -17.19 -13.25 3.24
C TYR A 111 -18.31 -12.81 2.29
N ARG A 112 -18.70 -11.53 2.33
CA ARG A 112 -19.46 -10.96 1.22
C ARG A 112 -18.57 -11.09 0.00
N GLU A 113 -18.96 -11.92 -0.97
CA GLU A 113 -18.35 -11.88 -2.28
C GLU A 113 -18.33 -10.42 -2.73
N ARG A 114 -17.13 -9.89 -2.98
CA ARG A 114 -17.03 -8.61 -3.68
C ARG A 114 -17.61 -8.88 -5.06
N GLU A 115 -18.75 -8.28 -5.35
CA GLU A 115 -19.30 -8.27 -6.70
C GLU A 115 -18.18 -7.84 -7.65
N SER A 116 -18.01 -8.59 -8.74
CA SER A 116 -17.08 -8.20 -9.78
C SER A 116 -17.50 -6.82 -10.27
N VAL A 117 -16.60 -5.85 -10.15
CA VAL A 117 -16.86 -4.48 -10.55
C VAL A 117 -17.06 -4.45 -12.07
N VAL A 118 -18.30 -4.37 -12.53
CA VAL A 118 -18.64 -4.28 -13.95
C VAL A 118 -18.39 -2.83 -14.39
N HIS A 119 -17.59 -2.66 -15.43
CA HIS A 119 -17.35 -1.35 -16.02
C HIS A 119 -18.29 -1.18 -17.21
N SER A 120 -18.99 -0.04 -17.28
CA SER A 120 -19.89 0.35 -18.35
C SER A 120 -19.13 0.74 -19.62
N LYS A 121 -17.92 1.29 -19.46
CA LYS A 121 -16.99 1.68 -20.52
C LYS A 121 -15.89 0.62 -20.73
N GLU A 122 -15.21 0.71 -21.86
CA GLU A 122 -14.02 -0.09 -22.13
C GLU A 122 -12.93 0.17 -21.07
N PRO A 123 -12.25 -0.87 -20.53
CA PRO A 123 -11.26 -0.71 -19.46
C PRO A 123 -10.14 0.28 -19.75
N LYS A 124 -9.70 0.38 -21.02
CA LYS A 124 -8.63 1.31 -21.42
C LYS A 124 -9.07 2.77 -21.31
N LEU A 125 -10.29 3.08 -21.75
CA LEU A 125 -10.86 4.43 -21.63
C LEU A 125 -11.02 4.83 -20.17
N VAL A 126 -11.52 3.93 -19.31
CA VAL A 126 -11.61 4.18 -17.87
C VAL A 126 -10.22 4.47 -17.28
N ALA A 127 -9.21 3.67 -17.65
CA ALA A 127 -7.85 3.88 -17.17
C ALA A 127 -7.27 5.25 -17.60
N GLU A 128 -7.52 5.67 -18.85
CA GLU A 128 -7.09 6.98 -19.36
C GLU A 128 -7.80 8.14 -18.65
N GLU A 129 -9.11 8.06 -18.42
CA GLU A 129 -9.88 9.04 -17.66
C GLU A 129 -9.34 9.20 -16.22
N PHE A 130 -9.07 8.07 -15.55
CA PHE A 130 -8.49 8.06 -14.22
C PHE A 130 -7.08 8.64 -14.19
N ASN A 131 -6.25 8.28 -15.16
CA ASN A 131 -4.89 8.79 -15.26
C ASN A 131 -4.88 10.31 -15.49
N HIS A 132 -5.76 10.81 -16.37
CA HIS A 132 -5.90 12.25 -16.59
C HIS A 132 -6.37 12.99 -15.33
N PHE A 133 -7.36 12.45 -14.63
CA PHE A 133 -7.85 13.04 -13.39
C PHE A 133 -6.75 13.10 -12.31
N PHE A 134 -6.09 11.98 -12.02
CA PHE A 134 -5.08 11.92 -10.96
C PHE A 134 -3.81 12.70 -11.28
N SER A 135 -3.39 12.77 -12.55
CA SER A 135 -2.23 13.57 -12.95
C SER A 135 -2.48 15.08 -12.89
N THR A 136 -3.73 15.52 -13.07
CA THR A 136 -4.09 16.96 -13.09
C THR A 136 -4.54 17.50 -11.74
N ILE A 137 -5.03 16.66 -10.82
CA ILE A 137 -5.62 17.12 -9.55
C ILE A 137 -4.66 17.99 -8.73
N GLY A 138 -3.38 17.64 -8.68
CA GLY A 138 -2.36 18.41 -7.96
C GLY A 138 -2.13 19.79 -8.56
N VAL A 139 -2.05 19.88 -9.89
CA VAL A 139 -1.89 21.17 -10.61
C VAL A 139 -3.12 22.04 -10.40
N ASN A 140 -4.31 21.45 -10.48
CA ASN A 140 -5.56 22.17 -10.27
C ASN A 140 -5.72 22.66 -8.82
N ALA A 141 -5.32 21.85 -7.84
CA ALA A 141 -5.28 22.25 -6.44
C ALA A 141 -4.29 23.40 -6.19
N ALA A 142 -3.09 23.33 -6.79
CA ALA A 142 -2.11 24.41 -6.70
C ALA A 142 -2.63 25.73 -7.30
N LYS A 143 -3.23 25.69 -8.49
CA LYS A 143 -3.86 26.86 -9.13
C LYS A 143 -4.95 27.47 -8.24
N LYS A 144 -5.83 26.64 -7.66
CA LYS A 144 -6.87 27.08 -6.73
C LYS A 144 -6.29 27.72 -5.46
N ALA A 145 -5.21 27.15 -4.91
CA ALA A 145 -4.53 27.73 -3.75
C ALA A 145 -3.95 29.11 -4.08
N SER A 146 -3.32 29.27 -5.25
CA SER A 146 -2.79 30.56 -5.70
C SER A 146 -3.89 31.62 -5.85
N THR A 147 -5.07 31.26 -6.35
CA THR A 147 -6.20 32.21 -6.44
C THR A 147 -6.76 32.60 -5.08
N LEU A 148 -6.79 31.68 -4.10
CA LEU A 148 -7.26 31.97 -2.74
C LEU A 148 -6.33 32.92 -1.98
N ILE A 149 -5.02 32.87 -2.24
CA ILE A 149 -4.05 33.80 -1.64
C ILE A 149 -4.31 35.25 -2.11
N GLN A 150 -4.87 35.42 -3.30
CA GLN A 150 -5.19 36.73 -3.87
C GLN A 150 -6.55 37.26 -3.43
N ASP A 151 -7.37 36.45 -2.73
CA ASP A 151 -8.69 36.85 -2.23
C ASP A 151 -8.57 37.60 -0.89
N PRO A 152 -8.84 38.92 -0.86
CA PRO A 152 -8.72 39.74 0.35
C PRO A 152 -9.72 39.37 1.46
N SER A 153 -10.76 38.60 1.15
CA SER A 153 -11.81 38.19 2.10
C SER A 153 -11.44 36.93 2.90
N VAL A 154 -10.57 36.06 2.35
CA VAL A 154 -10.12 34.81 2.98
C VAL A 154 -8.86 35.04 3.81
N TYR A 155 -8.00 35.94 3.34
CA TYR A 155 -6.86 36.44 4.07
C TYR A 155 -7.01 37.97 4.18
N PRO A 156 -7.61 38.51 5.26
CA PRO A 156 -7.51 39.95 5.50
C PRO A 156 -6.03 40.27 5.52
N ALA A 157 -5.61 41.17 4.63
CA ALA A 157 -4.21 41.51 4.41
C ALA A 157 -3.49 41.55 5.77
N ARG A 158 -2.70 40.52 6.09
CA ARG A 158 -1.65 40.69 7.09
C ARG A 158 -0.87 41.85 6.55
N ASN A 159 -0.90 42.97 7.27
CA ASN A 159 -0.17 44.17 6.92
C ASN A 159 1.18 43.73 6.33
N LEU A 160 1.36 43.97 5.04
CA LEU A 160 2.55 43.52 4.30
C LEU A 160 3.83 44.09 4.94
N SER A 161 3.70 45.09 5.81
CA SER A 161 4.75 45.62 6.67
C SER A 161 5.33 44.64 7.70
N ASP A 162 4.63 43.58 8.12
CA ASP A 162 5.18 42.55 9.02
C ASP A 162 5.91 41.43 8.26
N VAL A 163 5.65 41.28 6.95
CA VAL A 163 6.33 40.32 6.06
C VAL A 163 7.49 40.97 5.31
N ASN A 164 7.55 42.31 5.28
CA ASN A 164 8.68 43.09 4.79
C ASN A 164 9.89 43.10 5.75
N ARG A 165 9.94 42.22 6.75
CA ARG A 165 11.23 41.67 7.20
C ARG A 165 11.75 40.64 6.20
N THR A 166 11.86 41.06 4.93
CA THR A 166 12.96 40.58 4.09
C THR A 166 14.17 41.39 4.55
N ASP A 167 14.74 40.96 5.68
CA ASP A 167 16.17 41.06 5.76
C ASP A 167 16.66 40.22 4.57
N ASN A 168 17.07 40.90 3.49
CA ASN A 168 17.73 40.31 2.33
C ASN A 168 19.12 39.76 2.72
N SER A 169 19.39 39.57 4.01
CA SER A 169 20.39 38.62 4.46
C SER A 169 19.96 37.24 3.95
N TYR A 170 20.62 36.82 2.87
CA TYR A 170 20.71 35.40 2.58
C TYR A 170 21.00 34.69 3.90
N PRO A 171 20.25 33.63 4.28
CA PRO A 171 20.61 32.86 5.45
C PRO A 171 22.11 32.56 5.34
N GLU A 172 22.87 32.87 6.41
CA GLU A 172 24.30 32.59 6.46
C GLU A 172 24.56 31.18 5.88
N GLU A 173 25.65 30.96 5.15
CA GLU A 173 25.90 29.70 4.41
C GLU A 173 25.63 28.42 5.24
N ASN A 174 25.75 28.52 6.57
CA ASN A 174 25.45 27.48 7.55
C ASN A 174 23.97 27.07 7.69
N ASP A 175 22.99 27.80 7.13
CA ASP A 175 21.54 27.49 7.23
C ASP A 175 20.93 27.12 5.87
N ARG A 176 21.74 26.61 4.92
CA ARG A 176 21.25 26.04 3.65
C ARG A 176 21.36 24.52 3.66
N PHE A 177 20.27 23.84 3.29
CA PHE A 177 20.28 22.41 3.07
C PHE A 177 21.03 22.05 1.78
N SER A 178 21.90 21.07 1.85
CA SER A 178 22.50 20.41 0.68
C SER A 178 22.52 18.90 0.90
N PHE A 179 22.39 18.14 -0.19
CA PHE A 179 22.55 16.70 -0.14
C PHE A 179 24.02 16.33 0.03
N THR A 180 24.26 15.28 0.79
CA THR A 180 25.58 14.69 0.97
C THR A 180 25.64 13.31 0.30
N PRO A 181 26.80 12.89 -0.23
CA PRO A 181 26.96 11.56 -0.80
C PRO A 181 26.63 10.47 0.22
N VAL A 182 25.91 9.45 -0.22
CA VAL A 182 25.58 8.27 0.57
C VAL A 182 26.54 7.12 0.29
N SER A 183 26.80 6.35 1.35
CA SER A 183 27.64 5.15 1.27
C SER A 183 26.83 3.92 0.84
N CYS A 184 27.52 2.93 0.27
CA CYS A 184 26.95 1.61 0.01
C CYS A 184 26.34 0.99 1.27
N SER A 185 26.97 1.17 2.42
CA SER A 185 26.49 0.64 3.70
C SER A 185 25.13 1.23 4.10
N GLU A 186 24.94 2.53 3.87
CA GLU A 186 23.68 3.21 4.16
C GLU A 186 22.54 2.69 3.27
N ILE A 187 22.78 2.62 1.95
CA ILE A 187 21.81 2.08 0.99
C ILE A 187 21.46 0.62 1.34
N ARG A 188 22.46 -0.20 1.66
CA ARG A 188 22.27 -1.58 2.08
C ARG A 188 21.35 -1.70 3.29
N ASN A 189 21.58 -0.87 4.32
CA ASN A 189 20.77 -0.88 5.54
C ASN A 189 19.31 -0.49 5.24
N ILE A 190 19.10 0.52 4.39
CA ILE A 190 17.75 0.93 3.96
C ILE A 190 17.05 -0.24 3.25
N ILE A 191 17.71 -0.88 2.28
CA ILE A 191 17.14 -2.00 1.52
C ILE A 191 16.79 -3.17 2.43
N LEU A 192 17.69 -3.55 3.34
CA LEU A 192 17.46 -4.68 4.26
C LEU A 192 16.29 -4.41 5.20
N ALA A 193 16.12 -3.16 5.65
CA ALA A 193 15.01 -2.73 6.50
C ALA A 193 13.65 -2.68 5.78
N MET A 194 13.62 -2.60 4.44
CA MET A 194 12.35 -2.57 3.70
C MET A 194 11.63 -3.93 3.75
N PRO A 195 10.30 -3.95 3.93
CA PRO A 195 9.53 -5.19 3.96
C PRO A 195 9.52 -5.91 2.61
N SER A 196 9.80 -7.22 2.63
CA SER A 196 9.97 -8.03 1.42
C SER A 196 8.65 -8.41 0.71
N ASN A 197 7.51 -8.18 1.36
CA ASN A 197 6.18 -8.61 0.91
C ASN A 197 5.33 -7.46 0.33
N LYS A 198 5.95 -6.35 -0.06
CA LYS A 198 5.26 -5.23 -0.70
C LYS A 198 5.13 -5.46 -2.20
N SER A 199 4.06 -4.90 -2.78
CA SER A 199 3.83 -4.94 -4.21
C SER A 199 4.93 -4.19 -4.97
N PRO A 200 5.48 -4.78 -6.06
CA PRO A 200 6.42 -4.10 -6.93
C PRO A 200 5.73 -3.00 -7.75
N GLY A 201 6.53 -2.14 -8.39
CA GLY A 201 6.02 -1.15 -9.35
C GLY A 201 5.89 -1.73 -10.75
N LYS A 202 5.93 -0.84 -11.75
CA LYS A 202 5.84 -1.19 -13.18
C LYS A 202 6.89 -2.22 -13.63
N ASP A 203 8.08 -2.21 -13.03
CA ASP A 203 9.18 -3.14 -13.30
C ASP A 203 8.90 -4.59 -12.87
N LYS A 204 7.87 -4.82 -12.06
CA LYS A 204 7.51 -6.11 -11.47
C LYS A 204 8.64 -6.78 -10.65
N VAL A 205 9.67 -6.01 -10.26
CA VAL A 205 10.80 -6.52 -9.47
C VAL A 205 10.44 -6.48 -7.99
N SER A 206 10.36 -7.64 -7.35
CA SER A 206 10.09 -7.70 -5.90
C SER A 206 11.29 -7.27 -5.05
N MET A 207 11.01 -6.75 -3.85
CA MET A 207 12.06 -6.42 -2.86
C MET A 207 12.94 -7.63 -2.50
N ARG A 208 12.42 -8.87 -2.60
CA ARG A 208 13.21 -10.10 -2.41
C ARG A 208 14.32 -10.23 -3.46
N VAL A 209 13.99 -9.96 -4.73
CA VAL A 209 14.94 -10.02 -5.85
C VAL A 209 16.03 -8.96 -5.65
N ILE A 210 15.65 -7.74 -5.26
CA ILE A 210 16.61 -6.66 -4.96
C ILE A 210 17.56 -7.07 -3.84
N LYS A 211 17.02 -7.59 -2.72
CA LYS A 211 17.83 -8.08 -1.59
C LYS A 211 18.80 -9.18 -1.98
N HIS A 212 18.37 -10.14 -2.80
CA HIS A 212 19.25 -11.22 -3.28
C HIS A 212 20.31 -10.71 -4.26
N SER A 213 20.00 -9.67 -5.03
CA SER A 213 20.90 -9.08 -6.03
C SER A 213 21.90 -8.08 -5.43
N LEU A 214 21.71 -7.68 -4.16
CA LEU A 214 22.52 -6.68 -3.46
C LEU A 214 24.04 -6.81 -3.65
N PRO A 215 24.66 -8.01 -3.57
CA PRO A 215 26.12 -8.14 -3.71
C PRO A 215 26.67 -7.57 -5.03
N VAL A 216 25.85 -7.54 -6.08
CA VAL A 216 26.25 -7.09 -7.42
C VAL A 216 25.73 -5.69 -7.71
N ILE A 217 24.47 -5.38 -7.35
CA ILE A 217 23.83 -4.12 -7.75
C ILE A 217 24.18 -2.94 -6.84
N LEU A 218 24.75 -3.17 -5.65
CA LEU A 218 24.91 -2.13 -4.64
C LEU A 218 25.81 -0.98 -5.10
N GLY A 219 26.93 -1.26 -5.77
CA GLY A 219 27.84 -0.24 -6.30
C GLY A 219 27.15 0.64 -7.34
N PRO A 220 26.66 0.07 -8.46
CA PRO A 220 25.94 0.82 -9.49
C PRO A 220 24.74 1.61 -8.95
N LEU A 221 23.97 1.02 -8.04
CA LEU A 221 22.85 1.71 -7.40
C LEU A 221 23.30 2.90 -6.55
N THR A 222 24.41 2.77 -5.81
CA THR A 222 24.98 3.87 -5.04
C THR A 222 25.41 5.01 -5.95
N ASP A 223 26.05 4.69 -7.08
CA ASP A 223 26.49 5.71 -8.04
C ASP A 223 25.31 6.44 -8.69
N ILE A 224 24.23 5.73 -9.04
CA ILE A 224 23.01 6.36 -9.59
C ILE A 224 22.38 7.31 -8.56
N ILE A 225 22.23 6.87 -7.32
CA ILE A 225 21.62 7.68 -6.25
C ILE A 225 22.50 8.90 -5.97
N ASN A 226 23.82 8.74 -5.82
CA ASN A 226 24.72 9.86 -5.59
C ASN A 226 24.72 10.85 -6.75
N CYS A 227 24.68 10.36 -8.00
CA CYS A 227 24.52 11.20 -9.18
C CYS A 227 23.22 12.01 -9.12
N SER A 228 22.09 11.37 -8.75
CA SER A 228 20.80 12.02 -8.59
C SER A 228 20.83 13.15 -7.55
N LEU A 229 21.44 12.88 -6.39
CA LEU A 229 21.58 13.84 -5.29
C LEU A 229 22.49 15.01 -5.65
N SER A 230 23.67 14.74 -6.23
CA SER A 230 24.65 15.78 -6.58
C SER A 230 24.15 16.67 -7.72
N SER A 231 23.45 16.12 -8.70
CA SER A 231 22.90 16.88 -9.81
C SER A 231 21.54 17.51 -9.50
N SER A 232 20.99 17.29 -8.30
CA SER A 232 19.61 17.66 -7.94
C SER A 232 18.56 17.23 -8.97
N SER A 233 18.81 16.12 -9.67
CA SER A 233 17.94 15.60 -10.72
C SER A 233 17.43 14.22 -10.35
N PHE A 234 16.12 14.06 -10.34
CA PHE A 234 15.49 12.78 -10.11
C PHE A 234 15.20 12.08 -11.45
N PRO A 235 15.60 10.80 -11.62
CA PRO A 235 15.42 10.09 -12.88
C PRO A 235 13.97 10.07 -13.36
N ILE A 236 13.76 10.26 -14.65
CA ILE A 236 12.44 10.29 -15.29
C ILE A 236 11.73 8.94 -15.11
N ALA A 237 12.44 7.83 -15.32
CA ALA A 237 11.88 6.48 -15.15
C ALA A 237 11.44 6.21 -13.69
N TRP A 238 12.04 6.88 -12.69
CA TRP A 238 11.63 6.76 -11.30
C TRP A 238 10.42 7.64 -10.92
N LYS A 239 10.03 8.59 -11.78
CA LYS A 239 8.81 9.40 -11.63
C LYS A 239 7.55 8.66 -12.06
N GLU A 240 7.71 7.57 -12.83
CA GLU A 240 6.59 6.77 -13.31
C GLU A 240 6.07 5.82 -12.23
N ALA A 241 4.74 5.77 -12.07
CA ALA A 241 4.06 4.89 -11.13
C ALA A 241 2.91 4.13 -11.80
N GLU A 242 2.72 2.87 -11.40
CA GLU A 242 1.51 2.13 -11.72
C GLU A 242 0.42 2.49 -10.70
N VAL A 243 -0.67 3.10 -11.15
CA VAL A 243 -1.73 3.61 -10.26
C VAL A 243 -2.85 2.60 -10.12
N ILE A 244 -3.15 2.22 -8.88
CA ILE A 244 -4.32 1.39 -8.54
C ILE A 244 -5.39 2.29 -7.91
N PRO A 245 -6.55 2.50 -8.56
CA PRO A 245 -7.65 3.22 -7.96
C PRO A 245 -8.30 2.40 -6.83
N LEU A 246 -8.45 3.03 -5.67
CA LEU A 246 -9.15 2.46 -4.52
C LEU A 246 -10.43 3.26 -4.25
N LEU A 247 -11.58 2.62 -4.43
CA LEU A 247 -12.87 3.24 -4.17
C LEU A 247 -12.98 3.71 -2.72
N LYS A 248 -13.29 4.99 -2.54
CA LYS A 248 -13.60 5.59 -1.25
C LYS A 248 -15.08 5.39 -0.94
N ASP A 249 -15.94 5.92 -1.80
CA ASP A 249 -17.41 5.96 -1.69
C ASP A 249 -18.02 6.29 -3.07
N GLY A 250 -19.31 6.03 -3.27
CA GLY A 250 -20.00 6.40 -4.51
C GLY A 250 -19.74 5.47 -5.70
N ASN A 251 -19.79 6.04 -6.91
CA ASN A 251 -19.64 5.32 -8.17
C ASN A 251 -18.17 4.98 -8.44
N HIS A 252 -17.86 3.70 -8.68
CA HIS A 252 -16.50 3.22 -8.94
C HIS A 252 -15.87 3.74 -10.23
N GLU A 253 -16.67 4.18 -11.20
CA GLU A 253 -16.20 4.73 -12.48
C GLU A 253 -15.90 6.22 -12.42
N GLU A 254 -16.25 6.89 -11.32
CA GLU A 254 -15.92 8.29 -11.14
C GLU A 254 -14.54 8.40 -10.47
N ALA A 255 -13.58 9.03 -11.14
CA ALA A 255 -12.22 9.10 -10.62
C ALA A 255 -12.13 9.90 -9.29
N SER A 256 -13.01 10.88 -9.07
CA SER A 256 -13.14 11.68 -7.83
C SER A 256 -13.50 10.84 -6.61
N ASN A 257 -14.24 9.76 -6.82
CA ASN A 257 -14.69 8.80 -5.81
C ASN A 257 -13.60 7.78 -5.44
N ASN A 258 -12.45 7.82 -6.13
CA ASN A 258 -11.35 6.88 -5.95
C ASN A 258 -10.09 7.59 -5.45
N ARG A 259 -9.29 6.88 -4.66
CA ARG A 259 -7.97 7.34 -4.20
C ARG A 259 -6.89 6.66 -5.03
N PRO A 260 -5.89 7.39 -5.52
CA PRO A 260 -4.78 6.78 -6.25
C PRO A 260 -3.82 6.10 -5.28
N LEU A 261 -3.58 4.80 -5.46
CA LEU A 261 -2.45 4.10 -4.85
C LEU A 261 -1.33 3.95 -5.88
N SER A 262 -0.28 4.76 -5.74
CA SER A 262 0.86 4.77 -6.66
C SER A 262 1.89 3.69 -6.29
N LEU A 263 2.07 2.71 -7.18
CA LEU A 263 3.12 1.70 -7.09
C LEU A 263 4.37 2.14 -7.86
N LEU A 264 5.27 2.80 -7.14
CA LEU A 264 6.63 3.12 -7.63
C LEU A 264 7.55 1.90 -7.56
N THR A 265 8.57 1.88 -8.42
CA THR A 265 9.69 0.93 -8.31
C THR A 265 10.36 1.05 -6.95
N PHE A 266 10.92 -0.05 -6.45
CA PHE A 266 11.58 0.01 -5.14
C PHE A 266 12.85 0.86 -5.16
N LEU A 267 13.57 0.91 -6.28
CA LEU A 267 14.77 1.75 -6.43
C LEU A 267 14.43 3.24 -6.32
N SER A 268 13.31 3.68 -6.93
CA SER A 268 12.75 5.02 -6.75
C SER A 268 12.50 5.33 -5.26
N LYS A 269 11.80 4.43 -4.55
CA LYS A 269 11.50 4.57 -3.11
C LYS A 269 12.75 4.62 -2.23
N ILE A 270 13.82 3.92 -2.60
CA ILE A 270 15.10 3.94 -1.87
C ILE A 270 15.74 5.32 -1.98
N CYS A 271 15.78 5.90 -3.19
CA CYS A 271 16.30 7.25 -3.41
C CYS A 271 15.47 8.30 -2.65
N GLU A 272 14.14 8.23 -2.73
CA GLU A 272 13.24 9.11 -1.96
C GLU A 272 13.48 8.98 -0.45
N LYS A 273 13.67 7.76 0.06
CA LYS A 273 13.91 7.51 1.48
C LYS A 273 15.23 8.14 1.95
N ILE A 274 16.26 8.10 1.12
CA ILE A 274 17.56 8.74 1.39
C ILE A 274 17.39 10.26 1.45
N ALA A 275 16.75 10.84 0.44
CA ALA A 275 16.49 12.28 0.41
C ALA A 275 15.67 12.72 1.62
N LEU A 276 14.62 11.97 1.97
CA LEU A 276 13.78 12.21 3.15
C LEU A 276 14.59 12.13 4.46
N ASN A 277 15.49 11.16 4.59
CA ASN A 277 16.31 11.02 5.79
C ASN A 277 17.25 12.21 5.96
N GLN A 278 17.92 12.65 4.89
CA GLN A 278 18.81 13.82 4.95
C GLN A 278 18.04 15.10 5.23
N PHE A 279 16.96 15.36 4.48
CA PHE A 279 16.16 16.57 4.64
C PHE A 279 15.44 16.62 5.98
N GLY A 280 14.85 15.50 6.42
CA GLY A 280 14.22 15.40 7.73
C GLY A 280 15.20 15.63 8.88
N SER A 281 16.43 15.11 8.76
CA SER A 281 17.48 15.34 9.76
C SER A 281 17.88 16.82 9.85
N TYR A 282 18.02 17.48 8.70
CA TYR A 282 18.26 18.91 8.63
C TYR A 282 17.15 19.72 9.30
N LEU A 283 15.89 19.47 8.95
CA LEU A 283 14.74 20.20 9.53
C LEU A 283 14.64 20.03 11.04
N MET A 284 14.92 18.82 11.54
CA MET A 284 14.91 18.53 12.98
C MET A 284 16.07 19.22 13.71
N LYS A 285 17.30 19.11 13.19
CA LYS A 285 18.50 19.71 13.78
C LYS A 285 18.36 21.23 13.89
N ASN A 286 17.79 21.85 12.86
CA ASN A 286 17.62 23.31 12.79
C ASN A 286 16.28 23.81 13.34
N LYS A 287 15.50 22.94 14.02
CA LYS A 287 14.19 23.26 14.64
C LYS A 287 13.23 23.97 13.68
N LYS A 288 13.27 23.61 12.39
CA LYS A 288 12.43 24.22 11.33
C LYS A 288 11.04 23.58 11.22
N LEU A 289 10.73 22.57 12.04
CA LEU A 289 9.40 21.97 12.14
C LEU A 289 8.61 22.57 13.29
N SER A 290 7.32 22.83 13.05
CA SER A 290 6.40 23.27 14.10
C SER A 290 6.32 22.26 15.24
N THR A 291 6.22 22.77 16.47
CA THR A 291 5.93 21.97 17.67
C THR A 291 4.54 21.36 17.63
N HIS A 292 3.61 21.99 16.91
CA HIS A 292 2.21 21.57 16.78
C HIS A 292 1.96 20.60 15.61
N GLN A 293 2.96 20.38 14.76
CA GLN A 293 2.85 19.42 13.67
C GLN A 293 3.05 18.00 14.20
N SER A 294 2.00 17.17 14.11
CA SER A 294 2.05 15.73 14.48
C SER A 294 2.01 14.79 13.27
N GLY A 295 1.44 15.23 12.14
CA GLY A 295 1.39 14.42 10.92
C GLY A 295 2.79 14.24 10.30
N ASN A 296 3.08 13.01 9.85
CA ASN A 296 4.32 12.64 9.14
C ASN A 296 5.63 13.02 9.86
N LYS A 297 5.58 13.11 11.20
CA LYS A 297 6.74 13.44 12.04
C LYS A 297 7.15 12.22 12.86
N LYS A 298 8.45 11.92 12.90
CA LYS A 298 9.00 10.78 13.64
C LYS A 298 8.61 10.91 15.13
N HIS A 299 8.14 9.82 15.73
CA HIS A 299 7.66 9.76 17.12
C HIS A 299 6.36 10.55 17.42
N HIS A 300 5.61 10.96 16.39
CA HIS A 300 4.27 11.54 16.54
C HIS A 300 3.21 10.65 15.88
N SER A 301 1.97 10.76 16.34
CA SER A 301 0.81 10.03 15.83
C SER A 301 -0.48 10.85 15.97
N CYS A 302 -1.62 10.30 15.53
CA CYS A 302 -2.92 10.92 15.77
C CYS A 302 -3.24 11.00 17.27
N GLU A 303 -2.75 10.05 18.08
CA GLU A 303 -2.89 10.09 19.54
C GLU A 303 -2.09 11.24 20.17
N THR A 304 -0.87 11.52 19.67
CA THR A 304 -0.09 12.67 20.19
C THR A 304 -0.80 13.99 19.92
N LEU A 305 -1.44 14.13 18.75
CA LEU A 305 -2.25 15.31 18.43
C LEU A 305 -3.44 15.47 19.39
N LYS A 306 -4.19 14.40 19.64
CA LYS A 306 -5.33 14.41 20.58
C LYS A 306 -4.90 14.77 22.00
N SER A 307 -3.73 14.32 22.43
CA SER A 307 -3.19 14.63 23.75
C SER A 307 -2.83 16.11 23.92
N PHE A 308 -2.39 16.77 22.84
CA PHE A 308 -2.11 18.20 22.81
C PHE A 308 -3.41 18.99 22.86
N ASP A 309 -4.38 18.65 22.01
CA ASP A 309 -5.67 19.34 21.90
C ASP A 309 -6.43 19.36 23.24
N ARG A 310 -6.46 18.21 23.93
CA ARG A 310 -7.11 18.07 25.25
C ARG A 310 -6.48 18.93 26.35
N ARG A 311 -5.21 19.33 26.21
CA ARG A 311 -4.46 20.13 27.18
C ARG A 311 -4.67 21.64 26.97
N TYR A 312 -4.89 22.07 25.73
CA TYR A 312 -5.04 23.49 25.38
C TYR A 312 -6.50 23.92 25.17
N TYR A 313 -7.39 22.98 24.83
CA TYR A 313 -8.83 23.22 24.68
C TYR A 313 -9.63 22.23 25.53
N PRO A 314 -9.68 22.42 26.87
CA PRO A 314 -10.62 21.68 27.71
C PRO A 314 -12.05 22.02 27.24
N LYS A 315 -12.78 21.00 26.76
CA LYS A 315 -14.15 21.02 26.23
C LYS A 315 -14.95 22.28 26.64
N GLY A 316 -15.05 23.25 25.72
CA GLY A 316 -15.77 24.50 25.96
C GLY A 316 -15.96 25.42 24.75
N HIS A 317 -15.23 25.24 23.66
CA HIS A 317 -15.40 26.05 22.45
C HIS A 317 -15.63 25.15 21.23
N GLY A 318 -16.79 25.32 20.59
CA GLY A 318 -17.30 24.53 19.47
C GLY A 318 -16.57 24.78 18.15
N TRP A 319 -15.27 24.47 18.12
CA TRP A 319 -14.55 24.28 16.86
C TRP A 319 -14.46 22.78 16.58
N GLU A 320 -15.36 22.28 15.73
CA GLU A 320 -15.16 20.98 15.10
C GLU A 320 -13.99 21.09 14.12
N ILE A 321 -12.78 20.83 14.61
CA ILE A 321 -11.65 20.54 13.73
C ILE A 321 -11.98 19.19 13.10
N GLY A 322 -12.35 19.22 11.81
CA GLY A 322 -12.66 18.04 11.03
C GLY A 322 -11.54 17.01 11.14
N TYR A 323 -11.76 15.99 11.95
CA TYR A 323 -10.87 14.86 12.01
C TYR A 323 -10.94 14.18 10.65
N CYS A 324 -9.82 14.14 9.93
CA CYS A 324 -9.64 13.18 8.85
C CYS A 324 -9.49 11.80 9.50
N THR A 325 -10.60 11.26 10.01
CA THR A 325 -10.70 9.85 10.30
C THR A 325 -10.85 9.17 8.95
N ASP A 326 -9.74 8.66 8.42
CA ASP A 326 -9.80 7.51 7.53
C ASP A 326 -10.34 6.31 8.33
N SER A 327 -11.65 6.34 8.59
CA SER A 327 -12.45 5.18 8.94
C SER A 327 -12.64 4.35 7.67
N ASN A 328 -11.53 3.77 7.19
CA ASN A 328 -11.51 2.54 6.42
C ASN A 328 -10.08 2.00 6.43
N ARG A 329 -9.60 1.77 7.66
CA ARG A 329 -8.57 0.78 7.91
C ARG A 329 -9.23 -0.59 7.72
N SER A 330 -9.38 -1.00 6.47
CA SER A 330 -9.41 -2.43 6.14
C SER A 330 -8.01 -2.98 6.46
N ILE A 331 -7.78 -3.23 7.76
CA ILE A 331 -6.70 -4.08 8.28
C ILE A 331 -6.93 -5.48 7.73
#